data_AF-A0A917YFC3-F1
#
_entry.id   AF-A0A917YFC3-F1
#
_cell.length_a   1.000
_cell.length_b   1.000
_cell.length_c   1.000
_cell.angle_alpha   90.00
_cell.angle_beta   90.00
_cell.angle_gamma   90.00
#
_symmetry.space_group_name_H-M   'P 1'
#
loop_
_entity.id
_entity.type
_entity.pdbx_description
1 polymer ?
#
loop_
_entity_poly.entity_id
_entity_poly.type
_entity_poly.pdbx_seq_one_letter_code
_entity_poly.pdbx_strand_id
1 'polypeptide(L)'
;MSVIAVPVGLSGEGEVVQASDAEHGVVGTVAFQAAVAGACQAAVERFGARPRRPTPGRGGRVPRKMGDRVRAGEFAKWTRRFEDERERRHAQGDPHWGQGATLHPAVWAGIQRFQVGEDGDGANLVAKADQARDPDYARAVRLFVAEEQNHARLLAGLLAAGGIPTLTSHWSDTVFVRLRRLMGLRMELLVLMIAEVVALRYYQLLRDGTDDSLTSEVAGRILADEQRHVPFHCERLHASLTELPRPLRRPVMALWRLLLFAVSLVVAADHGPALTRLGIGRLRFVVDIMASSGAVVSAVLVPRPDTWSSAA
;
A
#
# COMPACT_ATOMS: atom_id res chain seq x y z
N MET A 1 -72.92 -32.77 13.72
CA MET A 1 -72.08 -31.68 13.18
C MET A 1 -71.05 -32.36 12.28
N SER A 2 -71.36 -32.53 10.99
CA SER A 2 -70.90 -31.70 9.84
C SER A 2 -69.37 -31.70 9.66
N VAL A 3 -68.73 -31.74 8.48
CA VAL A 3 -69.01 -31.95 7.04
C VAL A 3 -67.60 -32.15 6.41
N ILE A 4 -67.51 -32.82 5.27
CA ILE A 4 -66.31 -33.02 4.40
C ILE A 4 -65.93 -31.72 3.64
N ALA A 5 -64.64 -31.40 3.44
CA ALA A 5 -64.03 -30.90 2.18
C ALA A 5 -62.56 -30.43 2.34
N VAL A 6 -61.78 -30.60 1.26
CA VAL A 6 -60.39 -30.16 0.94
C VAL A 6 -60.48 -29.35 -0.39
N PRO A 7 -59.49 -28.62 -0.96
CA PRO A 7 -58.47 -27.63 -0.52
C PRO A 7 -58.55 -26.29 -1.32
N VAL A 8 -57.73 -25.26 -1.00
CA VAL A 8 -57.20 -24.27 -2.00
C VAL A 8 -55.82 -23.74 -1.54
N GLY A 9 -54.85 -23.69 -2.46
CA GLY A 9 -53.48 -23.19 -2.27
C GLY A 9 -53.26 -21.73 -2.71
N LEU A 10 -52.01 -21.45 -3.13
CA LEU A 10 -51.36 -20.17 -3.50
C LEU A 10 -50.68 -19.50 -2.28
N SER A 11 -49.44 -19.00 -2.31
CA SER A 11 -48.37 -18.88 -3.31
C SER A 11 -47.31 -18.03 -2.58
N GLY A 12 -46.05 -18.41 -2.60
CA GLY A 12 -45.00 -17.65 -1.92
C GLY A 12 -43.70 -18.42 -2.00
N GLU A 13 -43.07 -18.30 -3.16
CA GLU A 13 -41.78 -18.87 -3.50
C GLU A 13 -40.76 -18.51 -2.42
N GLY A 14 -40.17 -19.54 -1.82
CA GLY A 14 -38.91 -19.39 -1.10
C GLY A 14 -37.83 -19.17 -2.15
N GLU A 15 -37.53 -17.91 -2.44
CA GLU A 15 -36.34 -17.55 -3.20
C GLU A 15 -35.12 -17.86 -2.31
N VAL A 16 -34.54 -19.02 -2.58
CA VAL A 16 -33.15 -19.33 -2.28
C VAL A 16 -32.33 -18.23 -2.95
N VAL A 17 -31.88 -17.24 -2.18
CA VAL A 17 -30.89 -16.27 -2.66
C VAL A 17 -29.63 -17.07 -3.00
N GLN A 18 -29.49 -17.35 -4.29
CA GLN A 18 -28.38 -18.05 -4.89
C GLN A 18 -27.07 -17.35 -4.49
N ALA A 19 -26.20 -18.13 -3.87
CA ALA A 19 -24.78 -17.84 -3.71
C ALA A 19 -24.05 -17.91 -5.08
N SER A 20 -24.43 -17.10 -6.06
CA SER A 20 -23.78 -17.04 -7.38
C SER A 20 -23.16 -15.69 -7.75
N ASP A 21 -23.38 -14.63 -6.95
CA ASP A 21 -22.80 -13.30 -7.24
C ASP A 21 -21.46 -13.04 -6.52
N ALA A 22 -21.05 -13.94 -5.62
CA ALA A 22 -19.74 -13.90 -4.98
C ALA A 22 -18.60 -14.29 -5.94
N GLU A 23 -18.87 -14.99 -7.05
CA GLU A 23 -17.80 -15.49 -7.94
C GLU A 23 -17.25 -14.42 -8.90
N HIS A 24 -18.04 -13.39 -9.24
CA HIS A 24 -17.61 -12.33 -10.15
C HIS A 24 -16.83 -11.20 -9.44
N GLY A 25 -16.95 -11.09 -8.11
CA GLY A 25 -16.20 -10.15 -7.26
C GLY A 25 -14.80 -10.62 -6.84
N VAL A 26 -14.53 -11.93 -6.97
CA VAL A 26 -13.24 -12.58 -6.64
C VAL A 26 -12.15 -12.27 -7.68
N VAL A 27 -12.55 -11.95 -8.92
CA VAL A 27 -11.61 -11.75 -10.04
C VAL A 27 -10.81 -10.45 -9.93
N GLY A 28 -11.34 -9.41 -9.27
CA GLY A 28 -10.72 -8.07 -9.23
C GLY A 28 -9.58 -7.91 -8.20
N THR A 29 -9.74 -8.44 -6.99
CA THR A 29 -8.67 -8.49 -5.96
C THR A 29 -7.52 -9.42 -6.41
N VAL A 30 -7.89 -10.55 -7.03
CA VAL A 30 -6.95 -11.46 -7.67
C VAL A 30 -6.22 -10.76 -8.80
N ALA A 31 -6.89 -9.93 -9.60
CA ALA A 31 -6.25 -9.19 -10.68
C ALA A 31 -5.26 -8.12 -10.18
N PHE A 32 -5.54 -7.37 -9.10
CA PHE A 32 -4.64 -6.33 -8.60
C PHE A 32 -3.32 -6.94 -8.13
N GLN A 33 -3.44 -7.99 -7.31
CA GLN A 33 -2.28 -8.69 -6.77
C GLN A 33 -1.59 -9.55 -7.83
N ALA A 34 -2.32 -10.16 -8.77
CA ALA A 34 -1.75 -10.92 -9.89
C ALA A 34 -1.10 -10.03 -10.96
N ALA A 35 -1.59 -8.80 -11.19
CA ALA A 35 -0.96 -7.86 -12.12
C ALA A 35 0.31 -7.26 -11.54
N VAL A 36 0.33 -6.92 -10.24
CA VAL A 36 1.57 -6.56 -9.52
C VAL A 36 2.56 -7.74 -9.58
N ALA A 37 2.10 -8.96 -9.29
CA ALA A 37 2.94 -10.16 -9.25
C ALA A 37 3.49 -10.58 -10.62
N GLY A 38 2.64 -10.63 -11.66
CA GLY A 38 3.05 -11.00 -13.02
C GLY A 38 4.01 -9.98 -13.64
N ALA A 39 3.80 -8.69 -13.38
CA ALA A 39 4.68 -7.64 -13.88
C ALA A 39 6.01 -7.57 -13.11
N CYS A 40 6.01 -7.87 -11.80
CA CYS A 40 7.24 -8.04 -11.00
C CYS A 40 8.03 -9.31 -11.41
N GLN A 41 7.35 -10.42 -11.70
CA GLN A 41 7.99 -11.66 -12.15
C GLN A 41 8.67 -11.48 -13.51
N ALA A 42 8.01 -10.83 -14.47
CA ALA A 42 8.60 -10.49 -15.77
C ALA A 42 9.81 -9.54 -15.65
N ALA A 43 9.81 -8.63 -14.66
CA ALA A 43 10.95 -7.75 -14.36
C ALA A 43 12.15 -8.52 -13.76
N VAL A 44 11.88 -9.46 -12.84
CA VAL A 44 12.91 -10.32 -12.22
C VAL A 44 13.52 -11.27 -13.24
N GLU A 45 12.72 -11.88 -14.12
CA GLU A 45 13.20 -12.79 -15.17
C GLU A 45 14.05 -12.04 -16.23
N ARG A 46 13.73 -10.78 -16.51
CA ARG A 46 14.41 -9.98 -17.54
C ARG A 46 15.66 -9.25 -17.05
N PHE A 47 15.79 -8.97 -15.75
CA PHE A 47 16.89 -8.19 -15.17
C PHE A 47 17.64 -8.90 -14.02
N GLY A 48 17.21 -10.11 -13.63
CA GLY A 48 17.89 -10.98 -12.69
C GLY A 48 19.18 -11.55 -13.27
N ALA A 49 20.22 -10.73 -13.36
CA ALA A 49 21.58 -11.23 -13.51
C ALA A 49 21.88 -12.12 -12.28
N ARG A 50 22.10 -13.42 -12.52
CA ARG A 50 22.58 -14.37 -11.50
C ARG A 50 23.80 -13.75 -10.79
N PRO A 51 23.88 -13.78 -9.45
CA PRO A 51 25.14 -13.48 -8.78
C PRO A 51 26.20 -14.49 -9.26
N ARG A 52 27.31 -14.01 -9.80
CA ARG A 52 28.49 -14.84 -10.07
C ARG A 52 28.95 -15.43 -8.74
N ARG A 53 29.04 -16.75 -8.65
CA ARG A 53 29.69 -17.43 -7.52
C ARG A 53 31.13 -16.91 -7.40
N PRO A 54 31.60 -16.51 -6.21
CA PRO A 54 33.01 -16.21 -6.02
C PRO A 54 33.81 -17.51 -6.11
N THR A 55 34.82 -17.52 -6.99
CA THR A 55 35.90 -18.51 -6.97
C THR A 55 36.74 -18.29 -5.72
N PRO A 56 37.14 -19.34 -4.98
CA PRO A 56 38.01 -19.17 -3.82
C PRO A 56 39.44 -18.89 -4.31
N GLY A 57 39.92 -17.66 -4.11
CA GLY A 57 41.25 -17.22 -4.52
C GLY A 57 41.93 -16.39 -3.43
N ARG A 58 42.96 -16.99 -2.83
CA ARG A 58 44.00 -16.53 -1.89
C ARG A 58 44.02 -15.07 -1.40
N GLY A 59 44.25 -14.98 -0.09
CA GLY A 59 44.47 -13.80 0.74
C GLY A 59 45.25 -12.64 0.10
N GLY A 60 44.62 -11.47 0.16
CA GLY A 60 45.23 -10.16 -0.02
C GLY A 60 44.41 -9.15 0.78
N ARG A 61 45.05 -8.43 1.70
CA ARG A 61 44.43 -7.40 2.54
C ARG A 61 43.89 -6.28 1.64
N VAL A 62 42.56 -6.20 1.49
CA VAL A 62 41.89 -5.19 0.65
C VAL A 62 41.90 -3.84 1.39
N PRO A 63 42.32 -2.72 0.75
CA PRO A 63 42.24 -1.40 1.39
C PRO A 63 40.77 -1.00 1.53
N ARG A 64 40.39 -0.56 2.73
CA ARG A 64 39.03 -0.10 3.07
C ARG A 64 38.70 1.14 2.22
N LYS A 65 37.81 1.01 1.23
CA LYS A 65 37.32 2.14 0.45
C LYS A 65 36.57 3.10 1.37
N MET A 66 36.93 4.38 1.33
CA MET A 66 36.36 5.52 2.07
C MET A 66 34.91 5.87 1.64
N GLY A 67 34.13 4.91 1.12
CA GLY A 67 32.75 5.10 0.65
C GLY A 67 31.66 4.59 1.60
N ASP A 68 32.01 3.81 2.63
CA ASP A 68 31.05 3.15 3.54
C ASP A 68 30.46 4.06 4.64
N ARG A 69 30.53 5.38 4.48
CA ARG A 69 29.80 6.32 5.34
C ARG A 69 28.55 6.80 4.61
N VAL A 70 27.51 5.97 4.59
CA VAL A 70 26.16 6.51 4.75
C VAL A 70 26.25 7.38 6.01
N ARG A 71 26.02 8.68 5.88
CA ARG A 71 26.21 9.62 6.99
C ARG A 71 25.20 9.25 8.07
N ALA A 72 25.67 8.58 9.12
CA ALA A 72 24.92 8.43 10.37
C ALA A 72 24.28 9.78 10.72
N GLY A 73 22.95 9.82 10.82
CA GLY A 73 22.16 11.03 11.04
C GLY A 73 21.19 11.46 9.93
N GLU A 74 21.25 10.90 8.71
CA GLU A 74 20.32 11.29 7.62
C GLU A 74 18.88 10.82 7.89
N PHE A 75 18.69 9.61 8.44
CA PHE A 75 17.38 9.09 8.86
C PHE A 75 16.94 9.47 10.27
N ALA A 76 17.81 10.12 11.06
CA ALA A 76 17.46 10.58 12.41
C ALA A 76 16.29 11.60 12.37
N LYS A 77 16.22 12.42 11.31
CA LYS A 77 15.10 13.35 11.11
C LYS A 77 13.76 12.62 10.88
N TRP A 78 13.80 11.49 10.16
CA TRP A 78 12.62 10.66 9.91
C TRP A 78 12.18 9.95 11.17
N THR A 79 13.13 9.40 11.93
CA THR A 79 12.84 8.84 13.26
C THR A 79 12.11 9.86 14.13
N ARG A 80 12.64 11.07 14.26
CA ARG A 80 11.97 12.13 15.06
C ARG A 80 10.57 12.45 14.53
N ARG A 81 10.41 12.62 13.21
CA ARG A 81 9.10 12.93 12.61
C ARG A 81 8.06 11.85 12.88
N PHE A 82 8.44 10.57 12.83
CA PHE A 82 7.54 9.46 13.19
C PHE A 82 7.23 9.40 14.69
N GLU A 83 8.18 9.79 15.54
CA GLU A 83 7.95 9.85 17.00
C GLU A 83 7.02 10.99 17.40
N ASP A 84 7.23 12.17 16.81
CA ASP A 84 6.37 13.34 17.00
C ASP A 84 4.94 13.03 16.54
N GLU A 85 4.80 12.33 15.40
CA GLU A 85 3.50 11.88 14.92
C GLU A 85 2.84 10.87 15.85
N ARG A 86 3.60 9.88 16.32
CA ARG A 86 3.09 8.89 17.28
C ARG A 86 2.53 9.58 18.53
N GLU A 87 3.25 10.56 19.06
CA GLU A 87 2.81 11.34 20.22
C GLU A 87 1.56 12.18 19.90
N ARG A 88 1.54 12.85 18.74
CA ARG A 88 0.37 13.60 18.25
C ARG A 88 -0.87 12.71 18.16
N ARG A 89 -0.72 11.51 17.61
CA ARG A 89 -1.80 10.51 17.47
C ARG A 89 -2.29 10.04 18.84
N HIS A 90 -1.38 9.77 19.79
CA HIS A 90 -1.75 9.42 21.16
C HIS A 90 -2.55 10.53 21.85
N ALA A 91 -2.13 11.80 21.68
CA ALA A 91 -2.83 12.95 22.24
C ALA A 91 -4.20 13.20 21.57
N GLN A 92 -4.30 12.98 20.26
CA GLN A 92 -5.56 13.13 19.50
C GLN A 92 -6.60 12.06 19.86
N GLY A 93 -6.16 10.84 20.18
CA GLY A 93 -7.06 9.72 20.46
C GLY A 93 -7.77 9.17 19.21
N ASP A 94 -8.70 8.25 19.42
CA ASP A 94 -9.45 7.60 18.34
C ASP A 94 -10.60 8.46 17.80
N PRO A 95 -11.02 8.27 16.54
CA PRO A 95 -12.26 8.80 16.01
C PRO A 95 -13.48 8.42 16.87
N HIS A 96 -14.53 9.22 16.80
CA HIS A 96 -15.78 8.96 17.53
C HIS A 96 -16.60 7.85 16.84
N TRP A 97 -16.19 6.59 17.01
CA TRP A 97 -16.82 5.42 16.36
C TRP A 97 -18.34 5.33 16.57
N GLY A 98 -18.85 5.81 17.71
CA GLY A 98 -20.27 5.78 18.05
C GLY A 98 -21.18 6.61 17.14
N GLN A 99 -20.64 7.49 16.29
CA GLN A 99 -21.43 8.21 15.30
C GLN A 99 -21.92 7.32 14.15
N GLY A 100 -21.32 6.13 13.99
CA GLY A 100 -21.59 5.23 12.89
C GLY A 100 -21.06 5.76 11.56
N ALA A 101 -21.16 4.95 10.52
CA ALA A 101 -20.86 5.37 9.14
C ALA A 101 -21.87 4.77 8.17
N THR A 102 -22.31 5.55 7.18
CA THR A 102 -23.21 5.08 6.12
C THR A 102 -22.63 5.40 4.75
N LEU A 103 -22.17 4.37 4.05
CA LEU A 103 -21.63 4.47 2.70
C LEU A 103 -22.35 3.55 1.73
N HIS A 104 -22.20 3.85 0.44
CA HIS A 104 -22.67 2.96 -0.61
C HIS A 104 -21.92 1.61 -0.56
N PRO A 105 -22.57 0.44 -0.79
CA PRO A 105 -21.93 -0.88 -0.70
C PRO A 105 -20.64 -1.03 -1.51
N ALA A 106 -20.57 -0.42 -2.69
CA ALA A 106 -19.36 -0.39 -3.50
C ALA A 106 -18.17 0.27 -2.80
N VAL A 107 -18.40 1.34 -2.03
CA VAL A 107 -17.35 2.04 -1.27
C VAL A 107 -16.90 1.17 -0.10
N TRP A 108 -17.83 0.52 0.59
CA TRP A 108 -17.51 -0.46 1.64
C TRP A 108 -16.61 -1.58 1.14
N ALA A 109 -16.94 -2.15 -0.02
CA ALA A 109 -16.13 -3.19 -0.64
C ALA A 109 -14.70 -2.68 -0.97
N GLY A 110 -14.55 -1.41 -1.34
CA GLY A 110 -13.23 -0.79 -1.52
C GLY A 110 -12.45 -0.70 -0.20
N ILE A 111 -13.08 -0.17 0.85
CA ILE A 111 -12.47 -0.02 2.18
C ILE A 111 -12.01 -1.38 2.72
N GLN A 112 -12.82 -2.42 2.57
CA GLN A 112 -12.47 -3.78 2.98
C GLN A 112 -11.18 -4.29 2.32
N ARG A 113 -10.99 -4.02 1.02
CA ARG A 113 -9.79 -4.45 0.28
C ARG A 113 -8.56 -3.68 0.72
N PHE A 114 -8.68 -2.37 0.91
CA PHE A 114 -7.60 -1.55 1.45
C PHE A 114 -7.22 -2.00 2.85
N GLN A 115 -8.19 -2.31 3.72
CA GLN A 115 -7.92 -2.82 5.07
C GLN A 115 -7.04 -4.08 5.08
N VAL A 116 -7.31 -5.03 4.20
CA VAL A 116 -6.47 -6.24 4.04
C VAL A 116 -5.07 -5.89 3.51
N GLY A 117 -4.97 -4.91 2.63
CA GLY A 117 -3.70 -4.40 2.12
C GLY A 117 -2.80 -3.82 3.22
N GLU A 118 -3.38 -3.10 4.17
CA GLU A 118 -2.64 -2.46 5.28
C GLU A 118 -2.28 -3.43 6.42
N ASP A 119 -2.91 -4.62 6.52
CA ASP A 119 -2.72 -5.59 7.62
C ASP A 119 -1.40 -6.39 7.54
N GLY A 120 -0.36 -5.79 6.95
CA GLY A 120 0.96 -6.39 6.80
C GLY A 120 1.78 -6.33 8.10
N ASP A 121 2.34 -7.47 8.54
CA ASP A 121 3.18 -7.54 9.75
C ASP A 121 4.50 -6.73 9.71
N GLY A 122 4.93 -6.28 8.53
CA GLY A 122 6.17 -5.52 8.31
C GLY A 122 7.47 -6.27 8.66
N ALA A 123 7.42 -7.51 9.14
CA ALA A 123 8.55 -8.20 9.77
C ALA A 123 9.77 -8.36 8.85
N ASN A 124 9.52 -8.57 7.57
CA ASN A 124 10.57 -8.74 6.58
C ASN A 124 11.25 -7.42 6.19
N LEU A 125 10.48 -6.34 6.09
CA LEU A 125 11.01 -5.00 5.86
C LEU A 125 11.91 -4.59 7.04
N VAL A 126 11.47 -4.84 8.27
CA VAL A 126 12.28 -4.63 9.48
C VAL A 126 13.57 -5.43 9.44
N ALA A 127 13.49 -6.74 9.15
CA ALA A 127 14.68 -7.60 9.10
C ALA A 127 15.70 -7.13 8.05
N LYS A 128 15.25 -6.61 6.90
CA LYS A 128 16.12 -6.04 5.87
C LYS A 128 16.64 -4.66 6.24
N ALA A 129 15.87 -3.86 6.98
CA ALA A 129 16.32 -2.57 7.51
C ALA A 129 17.44 -2.77 8.55
N ASP A 130 17.33 -3.76 9.43
CA ASP A 130 18.40 -4.11 10.38
C ASP A 130 19.70 -4.50 9.65
N GLN A 131 19.58 -5.20 8.52
CA GLN A 131 20.73 -5.58 7.68
C GLN A 131 21.37 -4.41 6.93
N ALA A 132 20.67 -3.27 6.79
CA ALA A 132 21.18 -2.09 6.10
C ALA A 132 22.25 -1.31 6.88
N ARG A 133 22.53 -1.70 8.14
CA ARG A 133 23.54 -1.08 9.02
C ARG A 133 23.34 0.43 9.25
N ASP A 134 22.10 0.87 9.24
CA ASP A 134 21.68 2.23 9.57
C ASP A 134 20.66 2.15 10.73
N PRO A 135 21.07 2.41 11.98
CA PRO A 135 20.21 2.24 13.14
C PRO A 135 19.04 3.24 13.16
N ASP A 136 19.25 4.45 12.63
CA ASP A 136 18.18 5.46 12.53
C ASP A 136 17.14 5.02 11.50
N TYR A 137 17.58 4.46 10.36
CA TYR A 137 16.67 3.89 9.38
C TYR A 137 15.89 2.69 9.93
N ALA A 138 16.57 1.77 10.63
CA ALA A 138 15.90 0.61 11.23
C ALA A 138 14.84 1.03 12.26
N ARG A 139 15.11 2.06 13.07
CA ARG A 139 14.13 2.64 14.00
C ARG A 139 12.97 3.29 13.27
N ALA A 140 13.24 4.12 12.26
CA ALA A 140 12.19 4.75 11.44
C ALA A 140 11.28 3.71 10.76
N VAL A 141 11.85 2.61 10.24
CA VAL A 141 11.05 1.52 9.64
C VAL A 141 10.13 0.84 10.65
N ARG A 142 10.58 0.62 11.89
CA ARG A 142 9.71 0.04 12.94
C ARG A 142 8.56 0.98 13.30
N LEU A 143 8.82 2.28 13.35
CA LEU A 143 7.78 3.28 13.60
C LEU A 143 6.79 3.37 12.43
N PHE A 144 7.29 3.39 11.19
CA PHE A 144 6.49 3.29 9.97
C PHE A 144 5.56 2.06 10.00
N VAL A 145 6.09 0.86 10.28
CA VAL A 145 5.28 -0.36 10.38
C VAL A 145 4.18 -0.24 11.45
N ALA A 146 4.44 0.46 12.55
CA ALA A 146 3.42 0.71 13.56
C ALA A 146 2.33 1.71 13.08
N GLU A 147 2.66 2.64 12.19
CA GLU A 147 1.67 3.53 11.54
C GLU A 147 0.76 2.74 10.58
N GLU A 148 1.35 1.90 9.73
CA GLU A 148 0.62 1.00 8.81
C GLU A 148 -0.36 0.08 9.56
N GLN A 149 0.10 -0.54 10.65
CA GLN A 149 -0.76 -1.34 11.52
C GLN A 149 -1.91 -0.52 12.12
N ASN A 150 -1.65 0.75 12.44
CA ASN A 150 -2.69 1.64 12.90
C ASN A 150 -3.68 2.01 11.76
N HIS A 151 -3.27 2.08 10.49
CA HIS A 151 -4.19 2.26 9.37
C HIS A 151 -5.15 1.09 9.24
N ALA A 152 -4.62 -0.14 9.27
CA ALA A 152 -5.43 -1.36 9.28
C ALA A 152 -6.47 -1.34 10.43
N ARG A 153 -6.04 -0.92 11.64
CA ARG A 153 -6.93 -0.76 12.81
C ARG A 153 -8.01 0.30 12.59
N LEU A 154 -7.65 1.47 12.03
CA LEU A 154 -8.61 2.55 11.77
C LEU A 154 -9.67 2.12 10.73
N LEU A 155 -9.25 1.42 9.67
CA LEU A 155 -10.16 0.89 8.66
C LEU A 155 -11.07 -0.21 9.24
N ALA A 156 -10.54 -1.09 10.09
CA ALA A 156 -11.34 -2.07 10.81
C ALA A 156 -12.38 -1.41 11.74
N GLY A 157 -12.00 -0.34 12.44
CA GLY A 157 -12.91 0.47 13.25
C GLY A 157 -14.01 1.14 12.42
N LEU A 158 -13.65 1.67 11.25
CA LEU A 158 -14.61 2.27 10.32
C LEU A 158 -15.61 1.24 9.76
N LEU A 159 -15.12 0.06 9.38
CA LEU A 159 -15.96 -1.05 8.93
C LEU A 159 -16.94 -1.49 10.04
N ALA A 160 -16.44 -1.64 11.28
CA ALA A 160 -17.28 -1.97 12.43
C ALA A 160 -18.36 -0.90 12.69
N ALA A 161 -18.01 0.39 12.59
CA ALA A 161 -18.96 1.50 12.73
C ALA A 161 -20.04 1.52 11.62
N GLY A 162 -19.75 0.97 10.45
CA GLY A 162 -20.71 0.74 9.37
C GLY A 162 -21.45 -0.59 9.43
N GLY A 163 -21.19 -1.44 10.44
CA GLY A 163 -21.75 -2.79 10.53
C GLY A 163 -21.23 -3.76 9.45
N ILE A 164 -20.10 -3.47 8.84
CA ILE A 164 -19.48 -4.26 7.78
C ILE A 164 -18.34 -5.11 8.38
N PRO A 165 -18.27 -6.43 8.11
CA PRO A 165 -17.15 -7.24 8.58
C PRO A 165 -15.86 -6.93 7.81
N THR A 166 -14.70 -7.20 8.40
CA THR A 166 -13.44 -7.24 7.66
C THR A 166 -13.41 -8.45 6.71
N LEU A 167 -12.65 -8.34 5.63
CA LEU A 167 -12.38 -9.52 4.80
C LEU A 167 -11.39 -10.43 5.54
N THR A 168 -11.59 -11.74 5.42
CA THR A 168 -10.57 -12.70 5.87
C THR A 168 -9.47 -12.76 4.81
N SER A 169 -8.22 -12.79 5.25
CA SER A 169 -7.04 -12.84 4.37
C SER A 169 -7.23 -13.87 3.26
N HIS A 170 -7.04 -13.46 2.01
CA HIS A 170 -7.11 -14.37 0.88
C HIS A 170 -5.74 -15.02 0.64
N TRP A 171 -5.74 -16.24 0.10
CA TRP A 171 -4.51 -17.02 -0.13
C TRP A 171 -3.51 -16.33 -1.09
N SER A 172 -3.99 -15.40 -1.95
CA SER A 172 -3.16 -14.55 -2.80
C SER A 172 -2.28 -13.58 -2.00
N ASP A 173 -2.76 -13.11 -0.84
CA ASP A 173 -2.00 -12.25 0.09
C ASP A 173 -0.76 -12.98 0.60
N THR A 174 -0.93 -14.25 0.96
CA THR A 174 0.15 -15.07 1.51
C THR A 174 1.25 -15.35 0.47
N VAL A 175 0.88 -15.55 -0.80
CA VAL A 175 1.83 -15.79 -1.90
C VAL A 175 2.57 -14.51 -2.28
N PHE A 176 1.87 -13.38 -2.35
CA PHE A 176 2.48 -12.07 -2.63
C PHE A 176 3.45 -11.64 -1.53
N VAL A 177 3.03 -11.76 -0.27
CA VAL A 177 3.88 -11.51 0.90
C VAL A 177 5.13 -12.39 0.83
N ARG A 178 5.00 -13.68 0.50
CA ARG A 178 6.16 -14.57 0.30
C ARG A 178 7.06 -14.13 -0.86
N LEU A 179 6.51 -13.74 -2.00
CA LEU A 179 7.31 -13.31 -3.15
C LEU A 179 8.07 -12.00 -2.87
N ARG A 180 7.41 -11.02 -2.25
CA ARG A 180 8.03 -9.76 -1.78
C ARG A 180 9.16 -10.03 -0.77
N ARG A 181 8.92 -10.97 0.15
CA ARG A 181 9.88 -11.36 1.19
C ARG A 181 11.19 -11.92 0.62
N LEU A 182 11.16 -12.51 -0.58
CA LEU A 182 12.34 -13.08 -1.26
C LEU A 182 13.19 -12.05 -2.01
N MET A 183 12.70 -10.81 -2.17
CA MET A 183 13.43 -9.77 -2.90
C MET A 183 14.45 -9.03 -2.01
N GLY A 184 15.45 -8.36 -2.60
CA GLY A 184 16.29 -7.43 -1.84
C GLY A 184 15.54 -6.16 -1.41
N LEU A 185 16.01 -5.46 -0.38
CA LEU A 185 15.37 -4.25 0.20
C LEU A 185 14.95 -3.22 -0.86
N ARG A 186 15.80 -2.93 -1.86
CA ARG A 186 15.49 -1.98 -2.93
C ARG A 186 14.23 -2.34 -3.71
N MET A 187 14.07 -3.61 -4.07
CA MET A 187 12.91 -4.05 -4.85
C MET A 187 11.65 -4.05 -4.00
N GLU A 188 11.75 -4.47 -2.74
CA GLU A 188 10.64 -4.39 -1.80
C GLU A 188 10.17 -2.94 -1.62
N LEU A 189 11.09 -1.98 -1.46
CA LEU A 189 10.75 -0.55 -1.37
C LEU A 189 10.16 0.01 -2.67
N LEU A 190 10.59 -0.45 -3.85
CA LEU A 190 9.98 -0.05 -5.12
C LEU A 190 8.54 -0.55 -5.23
N VAL A 191 8.27 -1.78 -4.80
CA VAL A 191 6.90 -2.34 -4.79
C VAL A 191 6.05 -1.64 -3.73
N LEU A 192 6.57 -1.43 -2.53
CA LEU A 192 5.90 -0.69 -1.47
C LEU A 192 5.52 0.72 -1.92
N MET A 193 6.45 1.44 -2.58
CA MET A 193 6.17 2.77 -3.15
C MET A 193 5.01 2.77 -4.17
N ILE A 194 4.72 1.67 -4.86
CA ILE A 194 3.53 1.59 -5.73
C ILE A 194 2.26 1.65 -4.88
N ALA A 195 2.22 0.88 -3.78
CA ALA A 195 1.09 0.85 -2.86
C ALA A 195 0.85 2.25 -2.26
N GLU A 196 1.90 2.87 -1.73
CA GLU A 196 1.89 4.24 -1.16
C GLU A 196 1.29 5.29 -2.11
N VAL A 197 1.72 5.29 -3.38
CA VAL A 197 1.23 6.27 -4.37
C VAL A 197 -0.24 6.03 -4.73
N VAL A 198 -0.67 4.77 -4.78
CA VAL A 198 -2.07 4.39 -5.02
C VAL A 198 -2.93 4.75 -3.81
N ALA A 199 -2.48 4.40 -2.60
CA ALA A 199 -3.12 4.67 -1.32
C ALA A 199 -3.33 6.17 -1.13
N LEU A 200 -2.28 6.98 -1.35
CA LEU A 200 -2.36 8.43 -1.29
C LEU A 200 -3.48 8.99 -2.19
N ARG A 201 -3.64 8.49 -3.41
CA ARG A 201 -4.73 8.94 -4.28
C ARG A 201 -6.09 8.41 -3.84
N TYR A 202 -6.15 7.16 -3.40
CA TYR A 202 -7.40 6.54 -2.93
C TYR A 202 -7.94 7.24 -1.69
N TYR A 203 -7.13 7.47 -0.66
CA TYR A 203 -7.56 8.13 0.57
C TYR A 203 -7.91 9.61 0.38
N GLN A 204 -7.28 10.31 -0.58
CA GLN A 204 -7.76 11.63 -1.01
C GLN A 204 -9.18 11.57 -1.53
N LEU A 205 -9.48 10.61 -2.41
CA LEU A 205 -10.82 10.45 -2.97
C LEU A 205 -11.83 10.01 -1.93
N LEU A 206 -11.44 9.12 -1.02
CA LEU A 206 -12.31 8.68 0.05
C LEU A 206 -12.64 9.82 1.01
N ARG A 207 -11.65 10.65 1.35
CA ARG A 207 -11.83 11.83 2.21
C ARG A 207 -12.73 12.89 1.58
N ASP A 208 -12.47 13.21 0.31
CA ASP A 208 -13.09 14.36 -0.38
C ASP A 208 -14.40 14.00 -1.10
N GLY A 209 -14.61 12.71 -1.40
CA GLY A 209 -15.72 12.22 -2.22
C GLY A 209 -16.87 11.59 -1.43
N THR A 210 -16.83 11.62 -0.10
CA THR A 210 -17.90 11.13 0.79
C THR A 210 -18.49 12.28 1.60
N ASP A 211 -19.79 12.22 1.87
CA ASP A 211 -20.46 13.12 2.81
C ASP A 211 -20.44 12.58 4.26
N ASP A 212 -19.94 11.34 4.47
CA ASP A 212 -19.83 10.71 5.77
C ASP A 212 -18.62 11.23 6.56
N SER A 213 -18.88 11.94 7.66
CA SER A 213 -17.83 12.61 8.44
C SER A 213 -16.84 11.64 9.09
N LEU A 214 -17.28 10.45 9.53
CA LEU A 214 -16.39 9.45 10.12
C LEU A 214 -15.39 8.95 9.08
N THR A 215 -15.89 8.62 7.90
CA THR A 215 -15.10 8.14 6.77
C THR A 215 -14.12 9.21 6.31
N SER A 216 -14.57 10.46 6.21
CA SER A 216 -13.70 11.58 5.82
C SER A 216 -12.58 11.80 6.85
N GLU A 217 -12.89 11.73 8.15
CA GLU A 217 -11.91 11.84 9.22
C GLU A 217 -10.88 10.70 9.17
N VAL A 218 -11.33 9.45 9.09
CA VAL A 218 -10.44 8.27 9.03
C VAL A 218 -9.53 8.33 7.79
N ALA A 219 -10.10 8.59 6.62
CA ALA A 219 -9.34 8.72 5.38
C ALA A 219 -8.35 9.90 5.45
N GLY A 220 -8.74 11.00 6.08
CA GLY A 220 -7.88 12.17 6.28
C GLY A 220 -6.68 11.88 7.20
N ARG A 221 -6.88 11.12 8.28
CA ARG A 221 -5.80 10.70 9.18
C ARG A 221 -4.80 9.80 8.44
N ILE A 222 -5.28 8.76 7.76
CA ILE A 222 -4.42 7.85 6.98
C ILE A 222 -3.69 8.62 5.87
N LEU A 223 -4.41 9.44 5.11
CA LEU A 223 -3.81 10.25 4.05
C LEU A 223 -2.67 11.16 4.54
N ALA A 224 -2.78 11.73 5.73
CA ALA A 224 -1.72 12.56 6.29
C ALA A 224 -0.43 11.75 6.52
N ASP A 225 -0.57 10.47 6.90
CA ASP A 225 0.53 9.53 7.11
C ASP A 225 1.18 9.15 5.77
N GLU A 226 0.39 8.76 4.77
CA GLU A 226 0.85 8.45 3.40
C GLU A 226 1.68 9.59 2.78
N GLN A 227 1.27 10.85 3.01
CA GLN A 227 1.99 12.02 2.53
C GLN A 227 3.41 12.14 3.12
N ARG A 228 3.67 11.53 4.28
CA ARG A 228 5.00 11.47 4.91
C ARG A 228 5.77 10.21 4.52
N HIS A 229 5.08 9.11 4.26
CA HIS A 229 5.71 7.84 3.87
C HIS A 229 6.38 7.93 2.50
N VAL A 230 5.72 8.54 1.50
CA VAL A 230 6.28 8.75 0.15
C VAL A 230 7.67 9.41 0.17
N PRO A 231 7.88 10.58 0.81
CA PRO A 231 9.21 11.19 0.88
C PRO A 231 10.24 10.38 1.67
N PHE A 232 9.83 9.71 2.76
CA PHE A 232 10.71 8.80 3.51
C PHE A 232 11.26 7.69 2.61
N HIS A 233 10.39 7.04 1.84
CA HIS A 233 10.81 6.00 0.90
C HIS A 233 11.57 6.55 -0.30
N CYS A 234 11.25 7.75 -0.79
CA CYS A 234 12.01 8.40 -1.87
C CYS A 234 13.49 8.61 -1.46
N GLU A 235 13.74 9.08 -0.24
CA GLU A 235 15.09 9.30 0.28
C GLU A 235 15.88 7.99 0.41
N ARG A 236 15.23 6.93 0.92
CA ARG A 236 15.85 5.60 1.01
C ARG A 236 16.11 4.97 -0.36
N LEU A 237 15.17 5.10 -1.29
CA LEU A 237 15.31 4.62 -2.65
C LEU A 237 16.39 5.39 -3.42
N HIS A 238 16.53 6.69 -3.17
CA HIS A 238 17.62 7.50 -3.72
C HIS A 238 18.97 6.90 -3.32
N ALA A 239 19.23 6.74 -2.02
CA ALA A 239 20.45 6.12 -1.50
C ALA A 239 20.69 4.75 -2.16
N SER A 240 19.66 3.91 -2.20
CA SER A 240 19.73 2.59 -2.83
C SER A 240 20.01 2.63 -4.34
N LEU A 241 19.48 3.60 -5.08
CA LEU A 241 19.72 3.74 -6.53
C LEU A 241 21.10 4.32 -6.84
N THR A 242 21.71 5.06 -5.91
CA THR A 242 23.07 5.56 -6.12
C THR A 242 24.13 4.46 -6.18
N GLU A 243 23.86 3.30 -5.56
CA GLU A 243 24.69 2.09 -5.66
C GLU A 243 24.69 1.48 -7.07
N LEU A 244 23.66 1.77 -7.89
CA LEU A 244 23.58 1.29 -9.27
C LEU A 244 24.39 2.17 -10.23
N PRO A 245 24.98 1.58 -11.29
CA PRO A 245 25.55 2.33 -12.40
C PRO A 245 24.59 3.39 -12.92
N ARG A 246 25.08 4.62 -13.13
CA ARG A 246 24.30 5.76 -13.64
C ARG A 246 23.37 5.42 -14.82
N PRO A 247 23.78 4.66 -15.86
CA PRO A 247 22.89 4.35 -16.98
C PRO A 247 21.69 3.47 -16.61
N LEU A 248 21.75 2.72 -15.50
CA LEU A 248 20.65 1.81 -15.09
C LEU A 248 19.58 2.50 -14.25
N ARG A 249 19.85 3.68 -13.67
CA ARG A 249 18.91 4.35 -12.75
C ARG A 249 17.61 4.76 -13.44
N ARG A 250 17.70 5.37 -14.63
CA ARG A 250 16.51 5.78 -15.41
C ARG A 250 15.70 4.60 -15.94
N PRO A 251 16.29 3.54 -16.52
CA PRO A 251 15.57 2.33 -16.89
C PRO A 251 14.81 1.70 -15.71
N VAL A 252 15.43 1.60 -14.53
CA VAL A 252 14.75 1.07 -13.33
C VAL A 252 13.52 1.91 -12.97
N MET A 253 13.65 3.24 -12.96
CA MET A 253 12.49 4.10 -12.67
C MET A 253 11.43 4.08 -13.78
N ALA A 254 11.82 3.91 -15.04
CA ALA A 254 10.87 3.75 -16.14
C ALA A 254 10.09 2.44 -16.01
N LEU A 255 10.77 1.35 -15.65
CA LEU A 255 10.13 0.07 -15.35
C LEU A 255 9.18 0.20 -14.16
N TRP A 256 9.61 0.85 -13.08
CA TRP A 256 8.75 1.12 -11.93
C TRP A 256 7.48 1.90 -12.31
N ARG A 257 7.59 2.93 -13.16
CA ARG A 257 6.41 3.67 -13.67
C ARG A 257 5.49 2.80 -14.52
N LEU A 258 6.04 1.89 -15.32
CA LEU A 258 5.24 0.94 -16.10
C LEU A 258 4.48 -0.02 -15.17
N LEU A 259 5.13 -0.51 -14.11
CA LEU A 259 4.49 -1.32 -13.08
C LEU A 259 3.37 -0.52 -12.40
N LEU A 260 3.64 0.69 -11.93
CA LEU A 260 2.64 1.58 -11.33
C LEU A 260 1.43 1.77 -12.26
N PHE A 261 1.65 1.98 -13.56
CA PHE A 261 0.57 2.11 -14.54
C PHE A 261 -0.29 0.85 -14.62
N ALA A 262 0.34 -0.32 -14.78
CA ALA A 262 -0.36 -1.60 -14.86
C ALA A 262 -1.19 -1.86 -13.59
N VAL A 263 -0.59 -1.62 -12.43
CA VAL A 263 -1.23 -1.79 -11.13
C VAL A 263 -2.41 -0.82 -10.96
N SER A 264 -2.24 0.44 -11.34
CA SER A 264 -3.29 1.46 -11.28
C SER A 264 -4.49 1.12 -12.16
N LEU A 265 -4.26 0.56 -13.36
CA LEU A 265 -5.34 0.08 -14.23
C LEU A 265 -6.19 -0.98 -13.54
N VAL A 266 -5.54 -1.90 -12.82
CA VAL A 266 -6.28 -2.96 -12.15
C VAL A 266 -7.05 -2.46 -10.95
N VAL A 267 -6.45 -1.59 -10.13
CA VAL A 267 -7.20 -0.91 -9.04
C VAL A 267 -8.40 -0.18 -9.61
N ALA A 268 -8.22 0.57 -10.70
CA ALA A 268 -9.29 1.32 -11.33
C ALA A 268 -10.42 0.42 -11.85
N ALA A 269 -10.09 -0.77 -12.35
CA ALA A 269 -11.07 -1.76 -12.78
C ALA A 269 -11.84 -2.35 -11.59
N ASP A 270 -11.12 -2.79 -10.56
CA ASP A 270 -11.68 -3.43 -9.35
C ASP A 270 -12.51 -2.46 -8.50
N HIS A 271 -12.03 -1.23 -8.32
CA HIS A 271 -12.68 -0.19 -7.52
C HIS A 271 -13.61 0.71 -8.34
N GLY A 272 -13.81 0.41 -9.62
CA GLY A 272 -14.55 1.27 -10.53
C GLY A 272 -15.91 1.77 -10.02
N PRO A 273 -16.78 0.89 -9.48
CA PRO A 273 -18.05 1.32 -8.89
C PRO A 273 -17.89 2.25 -7.67
N ALA A 274 -16.89 2.01 -6.82
CA ALA A 274 -16.58 2.87 -5.68
C ALA A 274 -16.08 4.24 -6.15
N LEU A 275 -15.16 4.27 -7.12
CA LEU A 275 -14.61 5.50 -7.71
C LEU A 275 -15.72 6.39 -8.29
N THR A 276 -16.66 5.79 -9.03
CA THR A 276 -17.81 6.53 -9.57
C THR A 276 -18.65 7.16 -8.46
N ARG A 277 -18.84 6.45 -7.33
CA ARG A 277 -19.57 6.99 -6.17
C ARG A 277 -18.81 8.12 -5.46
N LEU A 278 -17.48 8.06 -5.47
CA LEU A 278 -16.59 9.11 -4.97
C LEU A 278 -16.35 10.24 -6.00
N GLY A 279 -17.12 10.27 -7.10
CA GLY A 279 -17.14 11.39 -8.05
C GLY A 279 -16.05 11.37 -9.14
N ILE A 280 -15.33 10.26 -9.33
CA ILE A 280 -14.24 10.17 -10.31
C ILE A 280 -14.35 8.95 -11.24
N GLY A 281 -13.99 9.14 -12.51
CA GLY A 281 -13.90 8.04 -13.47
C GLY A 281 -12.60 7.24 -13.36
N ARG A 282 -12.64 5.96 -13.74
CA ARG A 282 -11.49 5.03 -13.73
C ARG A 282 -10.25 5.58 -14.44
N LEU A 283 -10.43 6.16 -15.63
CA LEU A 283 -9.32 6.74 -16.39
C LEU A 283 -8.69 7.93 -15.68
N ARG A 284 -9.52 8.79 -15.07
CA ARG A 284 -9.03 9.95 -14.34
C ARG A 284 -8.22 9.53 -13.11
N PHE A 285 -8.66 8.49 -12.40
CA PHE A 285 -7.91 7.89 -11.29
C PHE A 285 -6.49 7.47 -11.72
N VAL A 286 -6.37 6.73 -12.83
CA VAL A 286 -5.08 6.29 -13.38
C VAL A 286 -4.22 7.48 -13.82
N VAL A 287 -4.82 8.47 -14.50
CA VAL A 287 -4.10 9.68 -14.93
C VAL A 287 -3.54 10.46 -13.74
N ASP A 288 -4.33 10.63 -12.67
CA ASP A 288 -3.89 11.33 -11.46
C ASP A 288 -2.71 10.61 -10.79
N ILE A 289 -2.75 9.28 -10.68
CA ILE A 289 -1.63 8.47 -10.15
C ILE A 289 -0.39 8.59 -11.05
N MET A 290 -0.56 8.53 -12.37
CA MET A 290 0.58 8.64 -13.28
C MET A 290 1.17 10.05 -13.29
N ALA A 291 0.38 11.09 -13.05
CA ALA A 291 0.86 12.45 -12.88
C ALA A 291 1.73 12.60 -11.61
N SER A 292 1.31 12.01 -10.48
CA SER A 292 2.08 12.06 -9.22
C SER A 292 3.41 11.29 -9.32
N SER A 293 3.48 10.25 -10.16
CA SER A 293 4.71 9.47 -10.39
C SER A 293 5.92 10.30 -10.84
N GLY A 294 5.69 11.43 -11.51
CA GLY A 294 6.76 12.33 -11.96
C GLY A 294 7.53 12.95 -10.79
N ALA A 295 6.83 13.35 -9.73
CA ALA A 295 7.45 13.89 -8.52
C ALA A 295 8.28 12.83 -7.79
N VAL A 296 7.74 11.60 -7.67
CA VAL A 296 8.45 10.45 -7.07
C VAL A 296 9.72 10.13 -7.86
N VAL A 297 9.64 9.99 -9.18
CA VAL A 297 10.80 9.70 -10.03
C VAL A 297 11.85 10.82 -9.93
N SER A 298 11.41 12.08 -9.89
CA SER A 298 12.31 13.20 -9.70
C SER A 298 13.02 13.14 -8.34
N ALA A 299 12.29 12.89 -7.26
CA ALA A 299 12.84 12.83 -5.89
C ALA A 299 13.82 11.67 -5.72
N VAL A 300 13.54 10.53 -6.35
CA VAL A 300 14.40 9.35 -6.29
C VAL A 300 15.67 9.52 -7.16
N LEU A 301 15.60 10.19 -8.31
CA LEU A 301 16.76 10.37 -9.20
C LEU A 301 17.66 11.55 -8.80
N VAL A 302 17.09 12.62 -8.28
CA VAL A 302 17.79 13.85 -7.89
C VAL A 302 17.41 14.20 -6.46
N PRO A 303 18.36 14.22 -5.51
CA PRO A 303 18.04 14.51 -4.13
C PRO A 303 17.55 15.97 -4.01
N ARG A 304 16.39 16.16 -3.38
CA ARG A 304 15.90 17.47 -2.94
C ARG A 304 15.80 17.47 -1.41
N PRO A 305 16.89 17.80 -0.68
CA PRO A 305 16.89 17.82 0.77
C PRO A 305 15.95 18.90 1.35
N ASP A 306 15.62 19.94 0.59
CA ASP A 306 15.00 21.16 1.12
C ASP A 306 13.48 21.28 0.86
N THR A 307 12.86 20.33 0.14
CA THR A 307 11.42 20.46 -0.21
C THR A 307 10.47 20.09 0.93
N TRP A 308 10.96 19.47 2.01
CA TRP A 308 10.13 18.94 3.10
C TRP A 308 10.28 19.71 4.41
N SER A 309 11.23 20.64 4.48
CA SER A 309 11.46 21.51 5.64
C SER A 309 10.49 22.69 5.73
N SER A 310 9.67 22.91 4.70
CA SER A 310 8.77 24.08 4.58
C SER A 310 7.30 23.77 4.89
N ALA A 311 6.97 22.52 5.24
CA ALA A 311 5.64 22.14 5.70
C ALA A 311 5.71 21.83 7.20
N ALA A 312 5.90 22.90 7.97
CA ALA A 312 5.72 22.96 9.43
C ALA A 312 4.58 23.95 9.70
#